data_AF-A0A444IWK6-F1
#
_entry.id   AF-A0A444IWK6-F1
#
_cell.length_a   1.000
_cell.length_b   1.000
_cell.length_c   1.000
_cell.angle_alpha   90.00
_cell.angle_beta   90.00
_cell.angle_gamma   90.00
#
_symmetry.space_group_name_H-M   'P 1'
#
loop_
_entity.id
_entity.type
_entity.pdbx_description
1 polymer ?
#
loop_
_entity_poly.entity_id
_entity_poly.type
_entity_poly.pdbx_seq_one_letter_code
_entity_poly.pdbx_strand_id
1 'polypeptide(L)'
;MDTGCLVALTQTVNYDIEYVGNVKSAVFGGEGFFFASLKGPGHVWLQSLPFSRLAGRIWASAPQAGGQSVGEGSVLGNIANIFEK
;
A
#
# COMPACT_ATOMS: atom_id res chain seq x y z
N MET A 1 -4.12 13.90 9.27
CA MET A 1 -4.54 13.38 7.93
C MET A 1 -3.36 12.64 7.31
N ASP A 2 -3.54 11.64 6.45
CA ASP A 2 -2.41 11.02 5.74
C ASP A 2 -1.70 12.07 4.86
N THR A 3 -0.39 12.19 4.99
CA THR A 3 0.44 13.08 4.15
C THR A 3 0.28 12.82 2.65
N GLY A 4 0.06 11.56 2.24
CA GLY A 4 -0.12 11.20 0.82
C GLY A 4 -1.41 11.74 0.20
N CYS A 5 -2.36 12.17 1.02
CA CYS A 5 -3.62 12.75 0.58
C CYS A 5 -3.57 14.28 0.43
N LEU A 6 -2.52 14.98 0.86
CA LEU A 6 -2.46 16.43 0.77
C LEU A 6 -2.03 16.88 -0.63
N VAL A 7 -2.89 17.64 -1.32
CA VAL A 7 -2.61 18.15 -2.68
C VAL A 7 -2.08 19.57 -2.64
N ALA A 8 -2.75 20.44 -1.88
CA ALA A 8 -2.39 21.85 -1.76
C ALA A 8 -2.97 22.45 -0.47
N LEU A 9 -2.36 23.55 -0.02
CA LEU A 9 -2.84 24.37 1.08
C LEU A 9 -2.55 25.86 0.82
N THR A 10 -3.37 26.74 1.38
CA THR A 10 -3.11 28.19 1.38
C THR A 10 -2.03 28.56 2.39
N GLN A 11 -1.24 29.61 2.11
CA GLN A 11 -0.08 30.03 2.94
C GLN A 11 -0.39 30.31 4.42
N THR A 12 -1.64 30.63 4.74
CA THR A 12 -2.12 30.90 6.10
C THR A 12 -2.40 29.64 6.93
N VAL A 13 -2.27 28.45 6.31
CA VAL A 13 -2.46 27.16 6.97
C VAL A 13 -1.08 26.62 7.37
N ASN A 14 -0.86 26.45 8.67
CA ASN A 14 0.33 25.79 9.19
C ASN A 14 0.22 24.29 8.96
N TYR A 15 1.33 23.70 8.48
CA TYR A 15 1.47 22.28 8.19
C TYR A 15 2.62 21.69 9.02
N ASP A 16 2.36 20.58 9.70
CA ASP A 16 3.36 19.82 10.42
C ASP A 16 3.21 18.31 10.17
N ILE A 17 4.32 17.57 10.16
CA ILE A 17 4.34 16.13 9.92
C ILE A 17 4.69 15.42 11.22
N GLU A 18 3.70 14.74 11.79
CA GLU A 18 3.87 13.92 12.98
C GLU A 18 4.01 12.45 12.58
N TYR A 19 5.10 11.82 12.99
CA TYR A 19 5.27 10.38 12.84
C TYR A 19 4.49 9.66 13.94
N VAL A 20 3.47 8.90 13.57
CA VAL A 20 2.63 8.18 14.54
C VAL A 20 2.68 6.69 14.25
N GLY A 21 3.65 6.02 14.86
CA GLY A 21 3.71 4.56 14.82
C GLY A 21 5.04 3.96 15.26
N ASN A 22 4.99 2.73 15.77
CA ASN A 22 6.17 1.87 15.88
C ASN A 22 6.59 1.39 14.49
N VAL A 23 7.89 1.19 14.26
CA VAL A 23 8.49 0.69 13.00
C VAL A 23 7.73 -0.54 12.43
N LYS A 24 7.17 -1.39 13.29
CA LYS A 24 6.35 -2.55 12.89
C LYS A 24 5.11 -2.15 12.06
N SER A 25 4.39 -1.10 12.43
CA SER A 25 3.17 -0.70 11.71
C SER A 25 3.46 -0.15 10.31
N ALA A 26 4.60 0.53 10.14
CA ALA A 26 5.06 1.00 8.83
C ALA A 26 5.44 -0.17 7.89
N VAL A 27 6.00 -1.26 8.44
CA VAL A 27 6.42 -2.45 7.68
C VAL A 27 5.26 -3.38 7.34
N PHE A 28 4.31 -3.59 8.26
CA PHE A 28 3.16 -4.48 8.03
C PHE A 28 1.96 -3.79 7.34
N GLY A 29 1.94 -2.46 7.27
CA GLY A 29 0.90 -1.67 6.60
C GLY A 29 1.26 -1.16 5.20
N GLY A 30 2.54 -1.20 4.81
CA GLY A 30 3.03 -0.80 3.48
C GLY A 30 3.01 0.72 3.18
N GLU A 31 2.25 1.52 3.94
CA GLU A 31 2.24 2.98 3.91
C GLU A 31 2.59 3.48 5.31
N GLY A 32 3.73 4.15 5.47
CA GLY A 32 4.10 4.74 6.76
C GLY A 32 3.04 5.74 7.23
N PHE A 33 2.58 5.62 8.47
CA PHE A 33 1.57 6.53 9.04
C PHE A 33 2.22 7.84 9.46
N PHE A 34 2.42 8.73 8.49
CA PHE A 34 2.75 10.13 8.74
C PHE A 34 1.43 10.91 8.81
N PHE A 35 1.11 11.47 9.97
CA PHE A 35 -0.03 12.35 10.09
C PHE A 35 0.40 13.79 9.83
N ALA A 36 -0.18 14.39 8.80
CA ALA A 36 -0.21 15.82 8.61
C ALA A 36 -1.17 16.48 9.62
N SER A 37 -0.66 17.41 10.41
CA SER A 37 -1.42 18.36 11.21
C SER A 37 -1.57 19.66 10.43
N LEU A 38 -2.80 20.14 10.28
CA LEU A 38 -3.15 21.34 9.51
C LEU A 38 -3.91 22.31 10.41
N LYS A 39 -3.39 23.53 10.60
CA LYS A 39 -3.98 24.52 11.51
C LYS A 39 -3.89 25.94 10.97
N GLY A 40 -5.02 26.64 10.92
CA GLY A 40 -5.10 28.03 10.50
C GLY A 40 -6.27 28.27 9.56
N PRO A 41 -6.65 29.54 9.34
CA PRO A 41 -7.69 29.89 8.38
C PRO A 41 -7.18 29.66 6.95
N GLY A 42 -8.04 29.16 6.05
CA GLY A 42 -7.68 28.98 4.65
C GLY A 42 -8.29 27.73 4.03
N HIS A 43 -7.78 27.37 2.85
CA HIS A 43 -8.23 26.21 2.10
C HIS A 43 -7.17 25.11 2.08
N VAL A 44 -7.65 23.87 2.15
CA VAL A 44 -6.86 22.65 2.03
C VAL A 44 -7.55 21.78 1.00
N TRP A 45 -6.79 21.28 0.03
CA TRP A 45 -7.28 20.34 -0.98
C TRP A 45 -6.68 18.98 -0.71
N LEU A 46 -7.57 17.98 -0.65
CA LEU A 46 -7.22 16.59 -0.33
C LEU A 46 -7.58 15.66 -1.48
N GLN A 47 -6.78 14.61 -1.64
CA GLN A 47 -6.99 13.48 -2.53
C GLN A 47 -7.46 12.28 -1.71
N SER A 48 -8.54 11.62 -2.14
CA SER A 48 -9.15 10.50 -1.42
C SER A 48 -8.32 9.20 -1.50
N LEU A 49 -7.60 9.03 -2.60
CA LEU A 49 -6.79 7.85 -2.90
C LEU A 49 -5.39 8.32 -3.32
N PRO A 50 -4.42 8.38 -2.39
CA PRO A 50 -3.03 8.66 -2.71
C PRO A 50 -2.53 7.73 -3.81
N PHE A 51 -1.65 8.24 -4.67
CA PHE A 51 -1.08 7.43 -5.76
C PHE A 51 -0.34 6.20 -5.22
N SER A 52 0.35 6.30 -4.08
CA SER A 52 0.98 5.18 -3.37
C SER A 52 -0.02 4.06 -3.06
N ARG A 53 -1.17 4.41 -2.52
CA ARG A 53 -2.24 3.47 -2.15
C ARG A 53 -2.87 2.85 -3.38
N LEU A 54 -3.09 3.65 -4.43
CA LEU A 54 -3.58 3.15 -5.70
C LEU A 54 -2.59 2.17 -6.33
N ALA A 55 -1.30 2.52 -6.38
CA ALA A 55 -0.24 1.67 -6.90
C ALA A 55 -0.10 0.37 -6.10
N GLY A 56 -0.16 0.43 -4.76
CA GLY A 56 -0.16 -0.75 -3.90
C GLY A 56 -1.38 -1.66 -4.15
N ARG A 57 -2.57 -1.08 -4.37
CA ARG A 57 -3.77 -1.84 -4.74
C ARG A 57 -3.64 -2.49 -6.12
N ILE A 58 -3.15 -1.73 -7.11
CA ILE A 58 -2.88 -2.25 -8.45
C ILE A 58 -1.89 -3.40 -8.38
N TRP A 59 -0.78 -3.25 -7.66
CA TRP A 59 0.22 -4.31 -7.47
C TRP A 59 -0.37 -5.56 -6.80
N ALA A 60 -1.16 -5.39 -5.73
CA ALA A 60 -1.81 -6.50 -5.05
C ALA A 60 -2.87 -7.21 -5.91
N SER A 61 -3.52 -6.48 -6.82
CA SER A 61 -4.55 -7.00 -7.74
C SER A 61 -4.00 -7.46 -9.09
N ALA A 62 -2.79 -7.04 -9.45
CA ALA A 62 -2.17 -7.43 -10.70
C ALA A 62 -1.92 -8.93 -10.63
N PRO A 63 -2.19 -9.68 -11.72
CA PRO A 63 -1.70 -11.03 -11.81
C PRO A 63 -0.20 -10.92 -11.60
N GLN A 64 0.33 -11.60 -10.58
CA GLN A 64 1.77 -11.71 -10.42
C GLN A 64 2.26 -12.30 -11.74
N ALA A 65 2.79 -11.46 -12.62
CA ALA A 65 3.39 -11.87 -13.86
C ALA A 65 4.77 -12.49 -13.55
N GLY A 66 4.76 -13.49 -12.66
CA GLY A 66 5.70 -14.58 -12.66
C GLY A 66 5.20 -15.54 -13.73
N GLY A 67 5.78 -15.43 -14.93
CA GLY A 67 5.59 -16.44 -15.95
C GLY A 67 6.03 -17.82 -15.43
N GLN A 68 5.23 -18.82 -15.78
CA GLN A 68 5.58 -20.23 -16.06
C GLN A 68 6.30 -20.99 -14.92
N SER A 69 5.73 -22.04 -14.36
CA SER A 69 5.16 -23.19 -15.07
C SER A 69 4.07 -23.88 -14.25
N VAL A 70 2.97 -24.18 -14.92
CA VAL A 70 2.22 -25.40 -14.64
C VAL A 70 3.19 -26.56 -14.87
N GLY A 71 3.78 -27.09 -13.79
CA GLY A 71 4.74 -28.18 -13.84
C GLY A 71 5.23 -28.54 -12.44
N GLU A 72 4.89 -29.76 -12.00
CA GLU A 72 5.46 -30.46 -10.85
C GLU A 72 5.41 -29.77 -9.46
N GLY A 73 4.23 -29.31 -9.07
CA GLY A 73 3.98 -28.97 -7.66
C GLY A 73 2.53 -29.06 -7.21
N SER A 74 1.61 -29.38 -8.13
CA SER A 74 0.22 -29.62 -7.78
C SER A 74 0.12 -30.96 -7.06
N VAL A 75 -0.60 -31.01 -5.95
CA VAL A 75 -0.84 -32.22 -5.12
C VAL A 75 -1.22 -33.44 -5.97
N LEU A 76 -1.81 -33.22 -7.16
CA LEU A 76 -2.12 -34.22 -8.17
C LEU A 76 -0.89 -34.91 -8.80
N GLY A 77 0.24 -34.22 -8.99
CA GLY A 77 1.48 -34.81 -9.51
C GLY A 77 2.14 -35.77 -8.50
N ASN A 78 2.05 -35.46 -7.21
CA ASN A 78 2.51 -36.38 -6.15
C ASN A 78 1.60 -37.61 -6.00
N ILE A 79 0.29 -37.50 -6.29
CA ILE A 79 -0.63 -38.63 -6.26
C ILE A 79 -0.42 -39.54 -7.48
N ALA A 80 -0.20 -38.97 -8.67
CA ALA A 80 0.06 -39.75 -9.90
C ALA A 80 1.30 -40.65 -9.75
N ASN A 81 2.39 -40.15 -9.18
CA ASN A 81 3.62 -40.92 -8.94
C ASN A 81 3.48 -42.08 -7.92
N ILE A 82 2.42 -42.12 -7.10
CA ILE A 82 2.18 -43.22 -6.14
C ILE A 82 1.45 -44.40 -6.79
N PHE A 83 0.69 -44.18 -7.87
CA PHE A 83 -0.03 -45.23 -8.59
C PHE A 83 0.79 -45.86 -9.73
N GLU A 84 1.99 -45.35 -10.00
CA GLU A 84 2.90 -45.83 -11.06
C GLU A 84 4.00 -46.78 -10.56
N LYS A 85 3.83 -47.40 -9.39
CA LYS A 85 4.77 -48.39 -8.84
C LYS A 85 4.10 -49.71 -8.49
#